data_AF-A0A976B9Q1-F1
#
_entry.id   AF-A0A976B9Q1-F1
#
_cell.length_a   1.000
_cell.length_b   1.000
_cell.length_c   1.000
_cell.angle_alpha   90.00
_cell.angle_beta   90.00
_cell.angle_gamma   90.00
#
_symmetry.space_group_name_H-M   'P 1'
#
loop_
_entity.id
_entity.type
_entity.pdbx_description
1 polymer ?
#
loop_
_entity_poly.entity_id
_entity_poly.type
_entity_poly.pdbx_seq_one_letter_code
_entity_poly.pdbx_strand_id
1 'polypeptide(L)'
;MLGKRLLRVFHNIDPAAPRVWRVGEPFGDFAQKFVPKTHGMWPGQAALMKLLHITKRKRSEYDHRMLQLHDLAKADLDYQRDVPQQEFHFPPGSTWIVFSDQLLHAAMRGRAMMEQTIYLAPQAISDHTHSPEAVLARMLGRPMLVS
;
A
#
# COMPACT_ATOMS: atom_id res chain seq x y z
N MET A 1 -3.22 -0.74 11.54
CA MET A 1 -3.10 0.62 12.12
C MET A 1 -4.34 1.36 11.67
N LEU A 2 -4.95 2.23 12.49
CA LEU A 2 -6.21 2.91 12.17
C LEU A 2 -6.05 3.89 10.99
N GLY A 3 -5.97 3.40 9.75
CA GLY A 3 -5.91 4.21 8.52
C GLY A 3 -4.68 5.12 8.36
N LYS A 4 -3.68 5.01 9.25
CA LYS A 4 -2.47 5.85 9.18
C LYS A 4 -1.77 5.69 7.84
N ARG A 5 -1.33 6.81 7.29
CA ARG A 5 -0.68 6.90 5.99
C ARG A 5 0.80 6.59 6.14
N LEU A 6 1.34 5.78 5.22
CA LEU A 6 2.74 5.35 5.24
C LEU A 6 3.55 6.17 4.24
N LEU A 7 4.03 7.32 4.70
CA LEU A 7 5.01 8.10 3.95
C LEU A 7 6.39 7.47 4.16
N ARG A 8 7.03 7.09 3.07
CA ARG A 8 8.38 6.56 3.10
C ARG A 8 9.31 7.50 2.35
N VAL A 9 10.41 7.84 3.01
CA VAL A 9 11.53 8.56 2.42
C VAL A 9 12.62 7.55 2.12
N PHE A 10 13.12 7.60 0.90
CA PHE A 10 14.07 6.67 0.36
C PHE A 10 15.30 7.42 -0.12
N HIS A 11 16.49 6.90 0.18
CA HIS A 11 17.74 7.46 -0.29
C HIS A 11 18.63 6.35 -0.85
N ASN A 12 19.10 6.52 -2.09
CA ASN A 12 20.04 5.60 -2.71
C ASN A 12 21.45 5.93 -2.25
N ILE A 13 22.01 5.09 -1.38
CA ILE A 13 23.37 5.22 -0.86
C ILE A 13 24.39 4.40 -1.67
N ASP A 14 23.97 3.70 -2.73
CA ASP A 14 24.92 2.98 -3.57
C ASP A 14 25.81 3.97 -4.35
N PRO A 15 27.14 3.78 -4.36
CA PRO A 15 28.06 4.72 -5.01
C PRO A 15 28.04 4.66 -6.54
N ALA A 16 27.50 3.61 -7.15
CA ALA A 16 27.60 3.40 -8.59
C ALA A 16 26.30 2.90 -9.25
N ALA A 17 25.49 2.11 -8.54
CA ALA A 17 24.32 1.46 -9.12
C ALA A 17 23.02 2.25 -8.86
N PRO A 18 22.16 2.43 -9.89
CA PRO A 18 20.84 2.97 -9.68
C PRO A 18 19.93 1.96 -8.96
N ARG A 19 18.95 2.48 -8.22
CA ARG A 19 17.82 1.70 -7.71
C ARG A 19 16.73 1.68 -8.76
N VAL A 20 16.42 0.50 -9.29
CA VAL A 20 15.43 0.34 -10.36
C VAL A 20 14.10 -0.06 -9.74
N TRP A 21 13.09 0.77 -9.92
CA TRP A 21 11.73 0.52 -9.48
C TRP A 21 10.80 0.39 -10.67
N ARG A 22 9.74 -0.39 -10.51
CA ARG A 22 8.57 -0.34 -11.37
C ARG A 22 7.43 0.29 -10.60
N VAL A 23 6.87 1.34 -11.16
CA VAL A 23 5.71 2.06 -10.63
C VAL A 23 4.51 1.61 -11.44
N GLY A 24 3.50 1.06 -10.75
CA GLY A 24 2.27 0.56 -11.36
C GLY A 24 1.24 1.67 -11.60
N GLU A 25 0.05 1.23 -11.99
CA GLU A 25 -1.10 2.11 -12.23
C GLU A 25 -1.57 2.86 -10.96
N PRO A 26 -2.35 3.94 -11.11
CA PRO A 26 -2.94 4.64 -9.98
C PRO A 26 -3.77 3.72 -9.08
N PHE A 27 -3.73 3.96 -7.76
CA PHE A 27 -4.45 3.15 -6.77
C PHE A 27 -5.95 3.00 -7.07
N GLY A 28 -6.57 4.02 -7.67
CA GLY A 28 -7.99 3.99 -8.02
C GLY A 28 -8.33 2.91 -9.06
N ASP A 29 -7.50 2.76 -10.09
CA ASP A 29 -7.70 1.80 -11.17
C ASP A 29 -7.43 0.37 -10.68
N PHE A 30 -6.39 0.23 -9.87
CA PHE A 30 -6.10 -1.00 -9.14
C PHE A 30 -7.27 -1.41 -8.23
N ALA A 31 -7.78 -0.49 -7.42
CA ALA A 31 -8.89 -0.75 -6.52
C ALA A 31 -10.14 -1.18 -7.30
N GLN A 32 -10.42 -0.62 -8.49
CA GLN A 32 -11.58 -1.04 -9.31
C GLN A 32 -11.52 -2.50 -9.72
N LYS A 33 -10.33 -3.02 -10.05
CA LYS A 33 -10.16 -4.42 -10.48
C LYS A 33 -10.26 -5.41 -9.34
N PHE A 34 -9.72 -5.06 -8.16
CA PHE A 34 -9.55 -6.02 -7.07
C PHE A 34 -10.53 -5.85 -5.90
N VAL A 35 -11.09 -4.65 -5.66
CA VAL A 35 -12.07 -4.44 -4.57
C VAL A 35 -13.27 -5.39 -4.67
N PRO A 36 -13.87 -5.65 -5.85
CA PRO A 36 -14.96 -6.63 -5.97
C PRO A 36 -14.57 -8.06 -5.59
N LYS A 37 -13.29 -8.42 -5.70
CA LYS A 37 -12.74 -9.74 -5.33
C LYS A 37 -12.40 -9.84 -3.83
N THR A 38 -12.46 -8.73 -3.08
CA THR A 38 -12.16 -8.73 -1.64
C THR A 38 -13.36 -9.08 -0.78
N HIS A 39 -13.15 -9.96 0.19
CA HIS A 39 -14.16 -10.36 1.15
C HIS A 39 -14.09 -9.49 2.41
N GLY A 40 -15.25 -9.15 2.97
CA GLY A 40 -15.33 -8.52 4.29
C GLY A 40 -14.83 -9.46 5.38
N MET A 41 -14.31 -8.91 6.47
CA MET A 41 -13.91 -9.73 7.61
C MET A 41 -15.19 -10.29 8.27
N TRP A 42 -15.15 -11.53 8.75
CA TRP A 42 -16.28 -12.08 9.51
C TRP A 42 -16.35 -11.43 10.90
N PRO A 43 -17.54 -11.11 11.40
CA PRO A 43 -17.70 -10.57 12.75
C PRO A 43 -17.13 -11.58 13.76
N GLY A 44 -16.07 -11.18 14.48
CA GLY A 44 -15.36 -12.03 15.46
C GLY A 44 -14.00 -12.57 14.98
N GLN A 45 -13.69 -12.55 13.68
CA GLN A 45 -12.41 -13.04 13.15
C GLN A 45 -11.22 -12.21 13.67
N ALA A 46 -11.37 -10.89 13.82
CA ALA A 46 -10.36 -10.04 14.43
C ALA A 46 -10.12 -10.35 15.91
N ALA A 47 -11.15 -10.79 16.64
CA ALA A 47 -11.01 -11.19 18.03
C ALA A 47 -10.29 -12.55 18.14
N LEU A 48 -10.63 -13.50 17.25
CA LEU A 48 -9.96 -14.80 17.16
C LEU A 48 -8.48 -14.66 16.76
N MET A 49 -8.16 -13.83 15.76
CA MET A 49 -6.77 -13.56 15.35
C MET A 49 -5.96 -12.84 16.43
N LYS A 50 -6.60 -12.04 17.29
CA LYS A 50 -5.95 -11.44 18.46
C LYS A 50 -5.73 -12.49 19.55
N LEU A 51 -6.71 -13.36 19.80
CA LEU A 51 -6.62 -14.43 20.79
C LEU A 51 -5.52 -15.43 20.44
N LEU A 52 -5.40 -15.77 19.15
CA LEU A 52 -4.36 -16.66 18.61
C LEU A 52 -2.99 -15.97 18.43
N HIS A 53 -2.81 -14.72 18.86
CA HIS A 53 -1.57 -13.93 18.73
C HIS A 53 -1.00 -13.79 17.31
N ILE A 54 -1.77 -14.15 16.28
CA ILE A 54 -1.39 -13.99 14.86
C ILE A 54 -1.21 -12.50 14.51
N THR A 55 -1.95 -11.62 15.19
CA THR A 55 -1.87 -10.17 14.98
C THR A 55 -1.50 -9.46 16.27
N LYS A 56 -0.45 -8.63 16.23
CA LYS A 56 0.01 -7.83 17.40
C LYS A 56 -1.04 -6.82 17.90
N ARG A 57 -2.07 -6.49 17.11
CA ARG A 57 -3.15 -5.55 17.43
C ARG A 57 -4.45 -5.94 16.71
N LYS A 58 -5.61 -5.43 17.16
CA LYS A 58 -6.90 -5.56 16.45
C LYS A 58 -6.72 -5.10 15.00
N ARG A 59 -6.94 -6.02 14.07
CA ARG A 59 -6.93 -5.73 12.63
C ARG A 59 -8.23 -5.00 12.26
N SER A 60 -8.12 -3.85 11.61
CA SER A 60 -9.28 -3.13 11.09
C SER A 60 -9.80 -3.79 9.80
N GLU A 61 -11.07 -3.57 9.44
CA GLU A 61 -11.64 -3.96 8.14
C GLU A 61 -10.80 -3.42 6.98
N TYR A 62 -10.33 -2.17 7.11
CA TYR A 62 -9.41 -1.54 6.17
C TYR A 62 -8.09 -2.31 6.03
N ASP A 63 -7.41 -2.61 7.15
CA ASP A 63 -6.15 -3.40 7.15
C ASP A 63 -6.38 -4.83 6.58
N HIS A 64 -7.59 -5.39 6.75
CA HIS A 64 -7.94 -6.69 6.20
C HIS A 64 -8.03 -6.64 4.67
N ARG A 65 -8.79 -5.69 4.14
CA ARG A 65 -8.99 -5.51 2.70
C ARG A 65 -7.73 -5.08 1.99
N MET A 66 -6.95 -4.16 2.55
CA MET A 66 -5.66 -3.76 1.97
C MET A 66 -4.69 -4.93 1.79
N LEU A 67 -4.65 -5.86 2.75
CA LEU A 67 -3.81 -7.04 2.62
C LEU A 67 -4.34 -8.00 1.55
N GLN A 68 -5.67 -8.23 1.51
CA GLN A 68 -6.26 -9.06 0.46
C GLN A 68 -6.01 -8.46 -0.93
N LEU A 69 -6.13 -7.14 -1.09
CA LEU A 69 -5.81 -6.47 -2.35
C LEU A 69 -4.36 -6.73 -2.75
N HIS A 70 -3.42 -6.52 -1.82
CA HIS A 70 -2.01 -6.76 -2.06
C HIS A 70 -1.72 -8.23 -2.44
N ASP A 71 -2.34 -9.19 -1.75
CA ASP A 71 -2.10 -10.61 -1.98
C ASP A 71 -2.74 -11.08 -3.29
N LEU A 72 -3.97 -10.63 -3.61
CA LEU A 72 -4.64 -10.91 -4.88
C LEU A 72 -3.85 -10.34 -6.06
N ALA A 73 -3.34 -9.11 -5.94
CA ALA A 73 -2.50 -8.49 -6.96
C ALA A 73 -1.19 -9.24 -7.19
N LYS A 74 -0.60 -9.76 -6.11
CA LYS A 74 0.64 -10.54 -6.17
C LYS A 74 0.43 -11.95 -6.73
N ALA A 75 -0.75 -12.53 -6.53
CA ALA A 75 -1.10 -13.84 -7.06
C ALA A 75 -1.50 -13.80 -8.54
N ASP A 76 -2.01 -12.67 -9.01
CA ASP A 76 -2.46 -12.48 -10.40
C ASP A 76 -1.27 -12.17 -11.33
N LEU A 77 -0.72 -13.21 -11.95
CA LEU A 77 0.44 -13.14 -12.85
C LEU A 77 0.10 -12.44 -14.18
N ASP A 78 -1.12 -12.60 -14.68
CA ASP A 78 -1.57 -11.91 -15.90
C ASP A 78 -1.69 -10.42 -15.64
N TYR A 79 -2.23 -10.03 -14.48
CA TYR A 79 -2.23 -8.64 -14.04
C TYR A 79 -0.81 -8.07 -13.93
N GLN A 80 0.14 -8.79 -13.35
CA GLN A 80 1.54 -8.32 -13.27
C GLN A 80 2.23 -8.17 -14.63
N ARG A 81 1.82 -8.97 -15.63
CA ARG A 81 2.37 -8.91 -16.98
C ARG A 81 1.79 -7.73 -17.76
N ASP A 82 0.48 -7.53 -17.69
CA ASP A 82 -0.26 -6.68 -18.62
C ASP A 82 -0.59 -5.28 -18.05
N VAL A 83 -0.39 -5.06 -16.73
CA VAL A 83 -0.61 -3.75 -16.12
C VAL A 83 0.38 -2.70 -16.65
N PRO A 84 -0.06 -1.45 -16.91
CA PRO A 84 0.87 -0.37 -17.23
C PRO A 84 1.82 -0.16 -16.05
N GLN A 85 3.10 -0.46 -16.30
CA GLN A 85 4.19 -0.30 -15.36
C GLN A 85 5.26 0.59 -15.97
N GLN A 86 5.63 1.65 -15.25
CA GLN A 86 6.73 2.51 -15.63
C GLN A 86 7.97 2.11 -14.84
N GLU A 87 9.02 1.74 -15.56
CA GLU A 87 10.32 1.54 -14.95
C GLU A 87 11.00 2.89 -14.71
N PHE A 88 11.44 3.14 -13.49
CA PHE A 88 12.16 4.34 -13.10
C PHE A 88 13.47 3.99 -12.42
N HIS A 89 14.53 4.68 -12.83
CA HIS A 89 15.89 4.44 -12.38
C HIS A 89 16.31 5.59 -11.48
N PHE A 90 16.34 5.35 -10.18
CA PHE A 90 16.80 6.33 -9.20
C PHE A 90 18.33 6.31 -9.12
N PRO A 91 19.04 7.37 -9.55
CA PRO A 91 20.49 7.37 -9.61
C PRO A 91 21.13 7.30 -8.21
N PRO A 92 22.42 6.92 -8.11
CA PRO A 92 23.23 7.08 -6.90
C PRO A 92 23.05 8.47 -6.25
N GLY A 93 22.90 8.53 -4.93
CA GLY A 93 22.74 9.77 -4.17
C GLY A 93 21.37 10.45 -4.30
N SER A 94 20.44 9.88 -5.06
CA SER A 94 19.08 10.44 -5.15
C SER A 94 18.23 10.12 -3.92
N THR A 95 17.32 11.05 -3.60
CA THR A 95 16.32 10.90 -2.55
C THR A 95 14.94 11.03 -3.18
N TRP A 96 14.01 10.17 -2.80
CA TRP A 96 12.63 10.27 -3.21
C TRP A 96 11.69 9.97 -2.06
N ILE A 97 10.47 10.46 -2.21
CA ILE A 97 9.43 10.40 -1.18
C ILE A 97 8.19 9.79 -1.83
N VAL A 98 7.59 8.82 -1.16
CA VAL A 98 6.42 8.13 -1.68
C VAL A 98 5.46 7.72 -0.58
N PHE A 99 4.17 7.85 -0.86
CA PHE A 99 3.12 7.18 -0.10
C PHE A 99 3.06 5.71 -0.51
N SER A 100 3.80 4.88 0.21
CA SER A 100 3.96 3.44 -0.09
C SER A 100 2.67 2.63 0.05
N ASP A 101 1.67 3.20 0.72
CA ASP A 101 0.31 2.66 0.85
C ASP A 101 -0.59 2.97 -0.36
N GLN A 102 -0.27 3.99 -1.14
CA GLN A 102 -1.03 4.44 -2.30
C GLN A 102 -0.34 4.09 -3.62
N LEU A 103 1.00 4.22 -3.70
CA LEU A 103 1.73 3.91 -4.91
C LEU A 103 2.02 2.41 -5.00
N LEU A 104 1.52 1.76 -6.05
CA LEU A 104 1.96 0.43 -6.43
C LEU A 104 3.41 0.50 -6.90
N HIS A 105 4.33 -0.13 -6.15
CA HIS A 105 5.75 -0.11 -6.45
C HIS A 105 6.39 -1.49 -6.27
N ALA A 106 7.33 -1.81 -7.13
CA ALA A 106 8.17 -3.00 -7.03
C ALA A 106 9.64 -2.60 -7.20
N ALA A 107 10.48 -2.97 -6.23
CA ALA A 107 11.92 -2.77 -6.32
C ALA A 107 12.54 -3.93 -7.10
N MET A 108 13.02 -3.65 -8.32
CA MET A 108 13.54 -4.68 -9.22
C MET A 108 15.03 -4.93 -9.03
N ARG A 109 15.82 -3.86 -8.87
CA ARG A 109 17.29 -3.94 -8.75
C ARG A 109 17.83 -2.83 -7.85
N GLY A 110 19.02 -3.05 -7.33
CA GLY A 110 19.78 -2.10 -6.49
C GLY A 110 20.19 -2.75 -5.17
N ARG A 111 21.37 -2.39 -4.67
CA ARG A 111 22.01 -3.11 -3.56
C ARG A 111 21.93 -2.38 -2.22
N ALA A 112 22.11 -1.07 -2.21
CA ALA A 112 22.19 -0.28 -0.99
C ALA A 112 21.17 0.87 -0.98
N MET A 113 20.37 0.96 0.08
CA MET A 113 19.28 1.90 0.19
C MET A 113 18.97 2.18 1.67
N MET A 114 18.73 3.44 2.00
CA MET A 114 18.13 3.82 3.28
C MET A 114 16.64 4.11 3.09
N GLU A 115 15.84 3.71 4.07
CA GLU A 115 14.40 3.90 4.11
C GLU A 115 13.98 4.40 5.49
N GLN A 116 13.13 5.42 5.51
CA GLN A 116 12.52 5.95 6.72
C GLN A 116 11.00 5.95 6.55
N THR A 117 10.31 5.13 7.35
CA THR A 117 8.85 5.15 7.43
C THR A 117 8.41 6.21 8.42
N ILE A 118 7.53 7.10 7.99
CA ILE A 118 6.87 8.13 8.78
C ILE A 118 5.37 7.83 8.78
N TYR A 119 4.80 7.67 9.97
CA TYR A 119 3.36 7.43 10.13
C TYR A 119 2.63 8.76 10.27
N LEU A 120 1.83 9.10 9.27
CA LEU A 120 1.00 10.30 9.31
C LEU A 120 -0.42 9.95 9.75
N ALA A 121 -0.98 10.80 10.61
CA ALA A 121 -2.40 10.75 10.92
C ALA A 121 -3.19 11.16 9.66
N PRO A 122 -4.29 10.48 9.32
CA PRO A 122 -5.12 10.85 8.17
C PRO A 122 -5.47 12.34 8.18
N GLN A 123 -5.84 12.89 9.35
CA GLN A 123 -6.22 14.29 9.60
C GLN A 123 -5.14 15.31 9.25
N ALA A 124 -3.87 14.88 9.12
CA ALA A 124 -2.76 15.77 8.80
C ALA A 124 -2.54 15.94 7.29
N ILE A 125 -3.30 15.24 6.43
CA ILE A 125 -3.20 15.35 4.97
C ILE A 125 -4.22 16.37 4.49
N SER A 126 -3.78 17.37 3.72
CA SER A 126 -4.66 18.41 3.18
C SER A 126 -5.74 17.86 2.25
N ASP A 127 -5.40 16.87 1.43
CA ASP A 127 -6.34 16.20 0.52
C ASP A 127 -6.61 14.76 0.93
N HIS A 128 -7.76 14.57 1.56
CA HIS A 128 -8.24 13.26 2.00
C HIS A 128 -8.86 12.42 0.88
N THR A 129 -9.23 13.04 -0.25
CA THR A 129 -10.04 12.38 -1.29
C THR A 129 -9.29 11.28 -2.03
N HIS A 130 -7.97 11.41 -2.13
CA HIS A 130 -7.07 10.44 -2.77
C HIS A 130 -6.50 9.39 -1.83
N SER A 131 -6.85 9.44 -0.54
CA SER A 131 -6.36 8.44 0.40
C SER A 131 -6.91 7.05 0.06
N PRO A 132 -6.12 5.96 0.23
CA PRO A 132 -6.61 4.61 -0.04
C PRO A 132 -7.87 4.27 0.75
N GLU A 133 -7.98 4.80 1.97
CA GLU A 133 -9.19 4.70 2.80
C GLU A 133 -10.40 5.37 2.14
N ALA A 134 -10.29 6.62 1.70
CA ALA A 134 -11.38 7.34 1.05
C ALA A 134 -11.80 6.68 -0.28
N VAL A 135 -10.83 6.20 -1.06
CA VAL A 135 -11.10 5.43 -2.28
C VAL A 135 -11.90 4.17 -1.96
N LEU A 136 -11.47 3.39 -0.97
CA LEU A 136 -12.19 2.19 -0.55
C LEU A 136 -13.57 2.49 0.03
N ALA A 137 -13.69 3.52 0.85
CA ALA A 137 -14.96 3.93 1.45
C ALA A 137 -15.98 4.34 0.38
N ARG A 138 -15.55 5.10 -0.64
CA ARG A 138 -16.37 5.49 -1.78
C ARG A 138 -16.82 4.28 -2.60
N MET A 139 -15.91 3.33 -2.86
CA MET A 139 -16.22 2.16 -3.68
C MET A 139 -17.12 1.15 -2.97
N LEU A 140 -17.01 1.04 -1.65
CA LEU A 140 -17.82 0.14 -0.84
C LEU A 140 -19.10 0.81 -0.30
N GLY A 141 -19.29 2.10 -0.53
CA GLY A 141 -20.45 2.87 -0.07
C GLY A 141 -20.58 2.93 1.46
N ARG A 142 -19.49 2.73 2.21
CA ARG A 142 -19.50 2.67 3.68
C ARG A 142 -18.18 3.16 4.29
N PRO A 143 -18.20 3.78 5.48
CA PRO A 143 -16.99 4.22 6.15
C PRO A 143 -16.10 3.03 6.52
N MET A 144 -14.80 3.13 6.21
CA MET A 144 -13.83 2.05 6.41
C MET A 144 -13.04 2.18 7.73
N LEU A 145 -13.08 3.35 8.34
CA LEU A 145 -12.64 3.60 9.70
C LEU A 145 -13.84 3.87 10.60
N VAL A 146 -13.89 3.19 11.73
CA VAL A 146 -14.77 3.56 12.84
C VAL A 146 -13.99 4.60 13.65
N SER A 147 -14.54 5.82 13.75
CA SER A 147 -13.99 6.87 14.63
C SER A 147 -13.99 6.43 16.09
#